data_AF-A0A2H1KNQ5-F1
#
_entry.id   AF-A0A2H1KNQ5-F1
#
_cell.length_a   1.000
_cell.length_b   1.000
_cell.length_c   1.000
_cell.angle_alpha   90.00
_cell.angle_beta   90.00
_cell.angle_gamma   90.00
#
_symmetry.space_group_name_H-M   'P 1'
#
loop_
_entity.id
_entity.type
_entity.pdbx_description
1 polymer ?
#
loop_
_entity_poly.entity_id
_entity_poly.type
_entity_poly.pdbx_seq_one_letter_code
_entity_poly.pdbx_strand_id
1 'polypeptide(L)' 'MDKPKYPDVSVPLVGQDGNAFAILGRVTRALNKAGVSQAERDEFFNEATSGDYDHLLRTVVAWVNAE' A
#
# COMPACT_ATOMS: atom_id res chain seq x y z
N MET A 1 11.19 -11.02 -8.60
CA MET A 1 10.12 -10.21 -8.02
C MET A 1 10.22 -8.85 -8.68
N ASP A 2 9.15 -8.43 -9.33
CA ASP A 2 9.11 -7.13 -9.98
C ASP A 2 9.25 -6.01 -8.94
N LYS A 3 9.83 -4.87 -9.35
CA LYS A 3 9.93 -3.71 -8.49
C LYS A 3 8.53 -3.13 -8.25
N PRO A 4 8.21 -2.69 -7.02
CA PRO A 4 6.95 -2.02 -6.76
C PRO A 4 6.80 -0.74 -7.59
N LYS A 5 5.56 -0.30 -7.83
CA LYS A 5 5.24 0.91 -8.60
C LYS A 5 5.93 2.16 -8.01
N TYR A 6 6.02 2.24 -6.69
CA TYR A 6 6.68 3.30 -5.94
C TYR A 6 7.79 2.73 -5.04
N PRO A 7 8.97 2.43 -5.59
CA PRO A 7 10.07 1.79 -4.84
C PRO A 7 10.69 2.69 -3.77
N ASP A 8 10.57 4.01 -3.91
CA ASP A 8 11.06 4.97 -2.91
C ASP A 8 10.10 5.13 -1.72
N VAL A 9 8.89 4.55 -1.80
CA VAL A 9 7.90 4.57 -0.72
C VAL A 9 8.05 3.30 0.09
N SER A 10 8.54 3.44 1.31
CA SER A 10 8.73 2.33 2.24
C SER A 10 7.69 2.36 3.36
N VAL A 11 7.03 1.23 3.58
CA VAL A 11 5.94 1.08 4.55
C VAL A 11 6.22 -0.11 5.47
N PRO A 12 6.43 0.14 6.78
CA PRO A 12 6.59 -0.96 7.72
C PRO A 12 5.24 -1.65 7.96
N LEU A 13 5.20 -2.96 7.75
CA LEU A 13 4.10 -3.87 8.08
C LEU A 13 4.46 -4.78 9.26
N VAL A 14 5.74 -5.16 9.42
CA VAL A 14 6.15 -6.03 10.54
C VAL A 14 6.16 -5.26 11.85
N GLY A 15 5.64 -5.87 12.91
CA GLY A 15 5.51 -5.23 14.23
C GLY A 15 4.46 -4.12 14.30
N GLN A 16 3.64 -4.00 13.27
CA GLN A 16 2.52 -3.07 13.19
C GLN A 16 1.18 -3.79 13.34
N ASP A 17 0.11 -3.01 13.56
CA ASP A 17 -1.25 -3.53 13.46
C ASP A 17 -1.51 -4.06 12.04
N GLY A 18 -1.75 -5.37 11.96
CA GLY A 18 -2.08 -6.11 10.74
C GLY A 18 -3.56 -6.01 10.36
N ASN A 19 -4.35 -5.18 11.03
CA ASN A 19 -5.71 -4.89 10.58
C ASN A 19 -5.71 -4.30 9.16
N ALA A 20 -6.59 -4.79 8.30
CA ALA A 20 -6.68 -4.36 6.90
C ALA A 20 -6.83 -2.83 6.75
N PHE A 21 -7.66 -2.20 7.59
CA PHE A 21 -7.85 -0.74 7.56
C PHE A 21 -6.60 0.02 8.03
N ALA A 22 -5.88 -0.53 9.01
CA ALA A 22 -4.62 0.05 9.48
C ALA A 22 -3.54 0.02 8.38
N ILE A 23 -3.46 -1.09 7.64
CA ILE A 23 -2.56 -1.24 6.49
C ILE A 23 -2.91 -0.23 5.38
N LEU A 24 -4.18 -0.20 4.96
CA LEU A 24 -4.67 0.74 3.93
C LEU A 24 -4.35 2.19 4.30
N GLY A 25 -4.69 2.60 5.53
CA GLY A 25 -4.42 3.95 6.00
C GLY A 25 -2.93 4.30 6.03
N ARG A 26 -2.08 3.36 6.42
CA ARG A 26 -0.62 3.56 6.46
C ARG A 26 -0.03 3.74 5.06
N VAL A 27 -0.40 2.88 4.11
CA VAL A 27 0.11 2.94 2.73
C VAL A 27 -0.40 4.19 2.03
N THR A 28 -1.69 4.51 2.11
CA THR A 28 -2.25 5.74 1.51
C THR A 28 -1.58 7.00 2.07
N ARG A 29 -1.25 7.01 3.36
CA ARG A 29 -0.52 8.12 3.99
C ARG A 29 0.93 8.21 3.49
N ALA A 30 1.61 7.07 3.30
CA ALA A 30 2.97 7.03 2.77
C ALA A 30 3.02 7.54 1.33
N LEU A 31 2.10 7.07 0.48
CA LEU A 31 1.94 7.55 -0.90
C LEU A 31 1.68 9.07 -0.94
N ASN A 32 0.81 9.58 -0.06
CA ASN A 32 0.56 11.02 0.05
C ASN A 32 1.82 11.81 0.38
N LYS A 33 2.62 11.34 1.35
CA LYS A 33 3.86 12.00 1.77
C LYS A 33 4.91 12.01 0.66
N ALA A 34 4.90 11.00 -0.21
CA ALA A 34 5.77 10.92 -1.37
C ALA A 34 5.28 11.78 -2.56
N GLY A 35 4.18 12.53 -2.40
CA GLY A 35 3.63 13.40 -3.45
C GLY A 35 2.84 12.65 -4.52
N VAL A 36 2.45 11.39 -4.27
CA VAL A 36 1.62 10.63 -5.20
C VAL A 36 0.25 11.29 -5.33
N SER A 37 -0.24 11.38 -6.56
CA SER A 37 -1.48 12.07 -6.88
C SER A 37 -2.68 11.45 -6.14
N GLN A 38 -3.77 12.22 -6.00
CA GLN A 38 -5.00 11.67 -5.44
C GLN A 38 -5.54 10.52 -6.28
N ALA A 39 -5.58 10.65 -7.60
CA ALA A 39 -6.08 9.61 -8.51
C ALA A 39 -5.34 8.28 -8.35
N GLU A 40 -4.01 8.31 -8.21
CA GLU A 40 -3.19 7.13 -8.00
C GLU A 40 -3.41 6.48 -6.62
N ARG A 41 -3.62 7.30 -5.59
CA ARG A 41 -3.97 6.78 -4.25
C ARG A 41 -5.37 6.17 -4.22
N ASP A 42 -6.31 6.74 -4.96
CA ASP A 42 -7.66 6.20 -5.11
C ASP A 42 -7.63 4.88 -5.90
N GLU A 43 -6.79 4.78 -6.93
CA GLU A 43 -6.54 3.53 -7.66
C GLU A 43 -5.96 2.44 -6.74
N PHE A 44 -4.92 2.76 -5.96
CA PHE A 44 -4.39 1.85 -4.94
C PHE A 44 -5.49 1.39 -3.98
N PHE A 45 -6.29 2.31 -3.46
CA PHE A 45 -7.33 1.99 -2.49
C PHE A 45 -8.40 1.08 -3.09
N ASN A 46 -8.84 1.35 -4.32
CA ASN A 46 -9.83 0.54 -5.02
C ASN A 46 -9.29 -0.87 -5.32
N GLU A 47 -8.03 -0.98 -5.76
CA GLU A 47 -7.39 -2.27 -6.01
C GLU A 47 -7.22 -3.04 -4.70
N ALA A 48 -6.69 -2.42 -3.65
CA ALA A 48 -6.41 -3.07 -2.37
C ALA A 48 -7.68 -3.53 -1.63
N THR A 49 -8.85 -2.96 -1.96
CA THR A 49 -10.15 -3.31 -1.37
C THR A 49 -11.00 -4.23 -2.27
N SER A 50 -10.52 -4.62 -3.45
CA SER A 50 -11.29 -5.43 -4.40
C SER A 50 -11.29 -6.94 -4.11
N GLY A 51 -10.58 -7.38 -3.07
CA GLY A 51 -10.38 -8.79 -2.77
C GLY A 51 -10.31 -9.09 -1.28
N ASP A 52 -9.67 -10.20 -0.93
CA ASP A 52 -9.47 -10.61 0.45
C ASP A 52 -8.19 -10.02 1.06
N TYR A 53 -7.83 -10.49 2.25
CA TYR A 53 -6.65 -10.02 2.96
C TYR A 53 -5.34 -10.34 2.23
N ASP A 54 -5.26 -11.49 1.55
CA ASP A 54 -4.08 -11.85 0.77
C ASP A 54 -3.95 -10.96 -0.48
N HIS A 55 -5.07 -10.62 -1.10
CA HIS A 55 -5.13 -9.64 -2.18
C HIS A 55 -4.63 -8.27 -1.72
N LEU A 56 -5.08 -7.79 -0.55
CA LEU A 56 -4.57 -6.56 0.06
C LEU A 56 -3.04 -6.59 0.19
N LEU A 57 -2.48 -7.66 0.78
CA LEU A 57 -1.02 -7.76 0.97
C LEU A 57 -0.27 -7.77 -0.37
N ARG A 58 -0.80 -8.46 -1.39
CA ARG A 58 -0.22 -8.50 -2.74
C ARG A 58 -0.23 -7.13 -3.39
N THR A 59 -1.34 -6.40 -3.29
CA THR A 59 -1.42 -5.03 -3.83
C THR A 59 -0.44 -4.11 -3.09
N VAL A 60 -0.30 -4.23 -1.76
CA VAL A 60 0.68 -3.42 -1.01
C VAL A 60 2.10 -3.65 -1.52
N VAL A 61 2.56 -4.90 -1.64
CA VAL A 61 3.92 -5.19 -2.13
C VAL A 61 4.12 -4.87 -3.61
N ALA A 62 3.04 -4.81 -4.41
CA ALA A 62 3.10 -4.37 -5.81
C ALA A 62 3.20 -2.85 -5.94
N TRP A 63 2.64 -2.10 -4.98
CA TRP A 63 2.60 -0.64 -5.03
C TRP A 63 3.78 0.03 -4.33
N VAL A 64 4.23 -0.51 -3.19
CA VAL A 64 5.25 0.11 -2.34
C VAL A 64 6.25 -0.93 -1.82
N ASN A 65 7.39 -0.46 -1.30
CA ASN A 65 8.30 -1.33 -0.55
C ASN A 65 7.70 -1.64 0.83
N ALA A 66 7.39 -2.91 1.12
CA ALA A 66 6.83 -3.33 2.39
C ALA A 66 7.92 -3.97 3.27
N GLU A 67 8.09 -3.48 4.50
CA GLU A 67 9.16 -3.88 5.43
C GLU A 67 8.67 -4.49 6.74
#